data_AF-A0A1Q9UWE7-F1
#
_entry.id   AF-A0A1Q9UWE7-F1
#
_cell.length_a   1.000
_cell.length_b   1.000
_cell.length_c   1.000
_cell.angle_alpha   90.00
_cell.angle_beta   90.00
_cell.angle_gamma   90.00
#
_symmetry.space_group_name_H-M   'P 1'
#
loop_
_entity.id
_entity.type
_entity.pdbx_description
1 polymer ?
#
loop_
_entity_poly.entity_id
_entity_poly.type
_entity_poly.pdbx_seq_one_letter_code
_entity_poly.pdbx_strand_id
1 'polypeptide(L)'
;MNTKRKATTVAVAGTAVGALGLGLLAMPAGAEDAPELPEIGAQQLVGSVLSAEPKAMAGTAEVDNELGLPAVPGVPALDAQQARVYYDGAGKGRIALEKDSSEHTYVLGDDALWSYDSEAGTATRTALPAEARQQPESPEAAGADPAQAATQVVEQLRKTSDVAVDGTARVAGRAAYELVLTPKPDERTLLREVRVAVDAEERLPLRMQVLTHGTTEPALEAGFTDLEFGPQPERLFEFSPPAGTEVTEQGAGEHPRDEQHEAAPEVDIVGEGWDTVVLARIPEELRQQAESGDGDMDMAAMLEQVGKPVQGEFGSGHVVETRVGTALITDDGRVAAGAVPEQVLREALENR
;
A
#
# COMPACT_ATOMS: atom_id res chain seq x y z
N MET A 1 -63.33 8.61 31.19
CA MET A 1 -62.64 7.52 30.46
C MET A 1 -61.14 7.71 30.64
N ASN A 2 -60.48 6.66 31.16
CA ASN A 2 -59.12 6.18 30.89
C ASN A 2 -58.19 7.06 30.01
N THR A 3 -56.88 7.25 30.23
CA THR A 3 -55.90 6.73 31.20
C THR A 3 -54.56 7.45 30.97
N LYS A 4 -53.87 7.79 32.08
CA LYS A 4 -52.38 7.82 32.29
C LYS A 4 -51.54 8.89 31.54
N ARG A 5 -50.98 9.94 32.18
CA ARG A 5 -49.77 10.01 33.07
C ARG A 5 -48.58 9.26 32.44
N LYS A 6 -47.41 9.85 32.14
CA LYS A 6 -46.46 10.66 32.96
C LYS A 6 -45.32 11.14 32.01
N ALA A 7 -44.90 12.40 32.07
CA ALA A 7 -43.75 12.92 32.84
C ALA A 7 -42.46 13.06 32.00
N THR A 8 -42.21 14.31 31.62
CA THR A 8 -40.93 14.90 31.23
C THR A 8 -39.87 14.69 32.31
N THR A 9 -38.63 14.40 31.93
CA THR A 9 -37.44 14.82 32.70
C THR A 9 -36.28 15.03 31.74
N VAL A 10 -35.87 16.29 31.63
CA VAL A 10 -34.55 16.72 31.15
C VAL A 10 -33.54 16.42 32.24
N ALA A 11 -32.40 15.84 31.90
CA ALA A 11 -31.22 15.86 32.74
C ALA A 11 -29.99 16.13 31.85
N VAL A 12 -29.48 17.35 31.95
CA VAL A 12 -28.12 17.72 31.58
C VAL A 12 -27.25 17.47 32.81
N ALA A 13 -26.13 16.75 32.63
CA ALA A 13 -24.81 17.01 33.25
C ALA A 13 -23.98 15.72 33.38
N GLY A 14 -22.70 15.79 33.04
CA GLY A 14 -21.67 14.94 33.64
C GLY A 14 -20.62 14.40 32.67
N THR A 15 -19.55 15.14 32.44
CA THR A 15 -18.26 14.60 32.01
C THR A 15 -17.69 13.68 33.11
N ALA A 16 -17.27 12.47 32.75
CA ALA A 16 -16.29 11.68 33.52
C ALA A 16 -15.64 10.60 32.63
N VAL A 17 -14.32 10.68 32.55
CA VAL A 17 -13.37 9.70 32.00
C VAL A 17 -13.41 8.40 32.83
N GLY A 18 -13.28 7.23 32.18
CA GLY A 18 -12.85 6.00 32.86
C GLY A 18 -13.43 4.69 32.33
N ALA A 19 -12.53 3.88 31.75
CA ALA A 19 -12.53 2.43 31.50
C ALA A 19 -13.69 1.53 31.99
N LEU A 20 -13.88 0.44 31.22
CA LEU A 20 -14.59 -0.82 31.48
C LEU A 20 -16.04 -0.90 30.98
N GLY A 21 -16.21 -1.56 29.82
CA GLY A 21 -17.51 -1.93 29.28
C GLY A 21 -17.42 -2.75 28.00
N LEU A 22 -16.54 -3.77 27.97
CA LEU A 22 -16.49 -4.76 26.88
C LEU A 22 -17.83 -5.48 26.80
N GLY A 23 -18.55 -5.26 25.69
CA GLY A 23 -19.65 -6.11 25.29
C GLY A 23 -19.09 -7.49 24.95
N LEU A 24 -19.55 -8.53 25.66
CA LEU A 24 -19.29 -9.93 25.32
C LEU A 24 -19.95 -10.24 23.97
N LEU A 25 -19.23 -9.98 22.88
CA LEU A 25 -19.53 -10.55 21.57
C LEU A 25 -19.10 -12.01 21.60
N ALA A 26 -20.04 -12.90 21.29
CA ALA A 26 -19.76 -14.32 21.13
C ALA A 26 -18.73 -14.49 20.01
N MET A 27 -17.49 -14.84 20.37
CA MET A 27 -16.43 -15.08 19.40
C MET A 27 -16.65 -16.43 18.71
N PRO A 28 -16.42 -16.53 17.38
CA PRO A 28 -16.38 -17.83 16.71
C PRO A 28 -15.26 -18.68 17.33
N ALA A 29 -15.57 -19.94 17.64
CA ALA A 29 -14.60 -20.89 18.17
C ALA A 29 -13.47 -21.09 17.14
N GLY A 30 -12.27 -20.59 17.47
CA GLY A 30 -11.10 -20.64 16.59
C GLY A 30 -10.21 -19.40 16.63
N ALA A 31 -10.68 -18.28 17.18
CA ALA A 31 -9.79 -17.15 17.49
C ALA A 31 -8.90 -17.54 18.67
N GLU A 32 -7.64 -17.84 18.42
CA GLU A 32 -6.62 -17.85 19.47
C GLU A 32 -6.64 -16.47 20.14
N ASP A 33 -6.64 -16.43 21.47
CA ASP A 33 -6.66 -15.15 22.20
C ASP A 33 -5.50 -14.26 21.71
N ALA A 34 -5.81 -12.96 21.54
CA ALA A 34 -4.82 -11.98 21.17
C ALA A 34 -3.63 -12.04 22.15
N PRO A 35 -2.37 -12.12 21.68
CA PRO A 35 -1.23 -12.29 22.57
C PRO A 35 -1.11 -11.13 23.56
N GLU A 36 -0.97 -11.42 24.86
CA GLU A 36 -0.67 -10.37 25.84
C GLU A 36 0.80 -9.94 25.72
N LEU A 37 1.03 -8.75 25.16
CA LEU A 37 2.36 -8.16 24.98
C LEU A 37 2.55 -6.91 25.86
N PRO A 38 3.79 -6.59 26.28
CA PRO A 38 4.08 -5.35 27.00
C PRO A 38 3.64 -4.11 26.22
N GLU A 39 3.09 -3.11 26.89
CA GLU A 39 2.71 -1.85 26.24
C GLU A 39 3.93 -1.15 25.59
N ILE A 40 3.74 -0.67 24.36
CA ILE A 40 4.75 0.05 23.59
C ILE A 40 4.10 1.22 22.84
N GLY A 41 4.75 2.38 22.85
CA GLY A 41 4.28 3.55 22.09
C GLY A 41 4.67 3.46 20.61
N ALA A 42 3.92 4.13 19.73
CA ALA A 42 4.17 4.11 18.28
C ALA A 42 5.61 4.53 17.89
N GLN A 43 6.15 5.60 18.50
CA GLN A 43 7.53 6.03 18.24
C GLN A 43 8.55 4.96 18.61
N GLN A 44 8.34 4.27 19.73
CA GLN A 44 9.24 3.21 20.17
C GLN A 44 9.12 1.98 19.28
N LEU A 45 7.90 1.61 18.86
CA LEU A 45 7.70 0.50 17.93
C LEU A 45 8.37 0.80 16.58
N VAL A 46 8.13 1.97 15.99
CA VAL A 46 8.77 2.39 14.73
C VAL A 46 10.29 2.44 14.87
N GLY A 47 10.81 2.98 15.99
CA GLY A 47 12.25 2.96 16.27
C GLY A 47 12.83 1.55 16.36
N SER A 48 12.09 0.61 16.94
CA SER A 48 12.51 -0.79 17.01
C SER A 48 12.52 -1.47 15.65
N VAL A 49 11.60 -1.11 14.74
CA VAL A 49 11.60 -1.60 13.34
C VAL A 49 12.82 -1.04 12.59
N LEU A 50 13.08 0.26 12.70
CA LEU A 50 14.23 0.91 12.02
C LEU A 50 15.59 0.42 12.53
N SER A 51 15.66 -0.03 13.78
CA SER A 51 16.87 -0.59 14.39
C SER A 51 17.00 -2.10 14.21
N ALA A 52 15.98 -2.75 13.65
CA ALA A 52 15.98 -4.20 13.52
C ALA A 52 17.00 -4.65 12.48
N GLU A 53 17.75 -5.70 12.79
CA GLU A 53 18.60 -6.40 11.85
C GLU A 53 17.85 -7.66 11.40
N PRO A 54 17.23 -7.67 10.21
CA PRO A 54 16.39 -8.78 9.79
C PRO A 54 17.26 -10.05 9.65
N LYS A 55 16.76 -11.15 10.20
CA LYS A 55 17.43 -12.45 10.05
C LYS A 55 17.12 -13.04 8.68
N ALA A 56 17.98 -13.96 8.25
CA ALA A 56 17.69 -14.81 7.11
C ALA A 56 16.31 -15.47 7.28
N MET A 57 15.47 -15.41 6.24
CA MET A 57 14.09 -15.88 6.31
C MET A 57 13.57 -16.35 4.96
N ALA A 58 12.55 -17.21 5.01
CA ALA A 58 11.69 -17.57 3.92
C ALA A 58 10.24 -17.38 4.37
N GLY A 59 9.38 -16.80 3.54
CA GLY A 59 7.98 -16.64 3.87
C GLY A 59 7.09 -16.61 2.64
N THR A 60 5.83 -16.91 2.88
CA THR A 60 4.75 -16.80 1.90
C THR A 60 3.76 -15.78 2.43
N ALA A 61 3.44 -14.78 1.62
CA ALA A 61 2.43 -13.79 1.90
C ALA A 61 1.29 -13.90 0.90
N GLU A 62 0.07 -13.75 1.37
CA GLU A 62 -1.11 -13.63 0.51
C GLU A 62 -1.48 -12.15 0.39
N VAL A 63 -2.02 -11.80 -0.78
CA VAL A 63 -2.54 -10.47 -1.06
C VAL A 63 -4.02 -10.63 -1.42
N ASP A 64 -4.87 -10.09 -0.55
CA ASP A 64 -6.29 -9.97 -0.79
C ASP A 64 -6.59 -8.54 -1.24
N ASN A 65 -7.05 -8.41 -2.49
CA ASN A 65 -7.33 -7.14 -3.13
C ASN A 65 -8.84 -7.03 -3.43
N GLU A 66 -9.55 -6.42 -2.49
CA GLU A 66 -10.97 -6.07 -2.59
C GLU A 66 -11.18 -4.61 -3.02
N LEU A 67 -10.18 -4.00 -3.68
CA LEU A 67 -10.27 -2.61 -4.13
C LEU A 67 -11.38 -2.43 -5.16
N GLY A 68 -11.80 -3.50 -5.84
CA GLY A 68 -12.82 -3.46 -6.88
C GLY A 68 -12.35 -2.74 -8.14
N LEU A 69 -11.04 -2.64 -8.34
CA LEU A 69 -10.44 -2.11 -9.54
C LEU A 69 -10.62 -3.13 -10.69
N PRO A 70 -10.99 -2.69 -11.91
CA PRO A 70 -10.74 -3.51 -13.08
C PRO A 70 -9.22 -3.72 -13.22
N ALA A 71 -8.79 -4.89 -13.72
CA ALA A 71 -7.37 -5.16 -13.92
C ALA A 71 -6.71 -4.02 -14.72
N VAL A 72 -5.69 -3.37 -14.14
CA VAL A 72 -4.99 -2.24 -14.76
C VAL A 72 -3.63 -2.75 -15.27
N PRO A 73 -3.45 -2.85 -16.60
CA PRO A 73 -2.16 -3.24 -17.17
C PRO A 73 -1.02 -2.34 -16.68
N GLY A 74 0.10 -2.93 -16.27
CA GLY A 74 1.32 -2.19 -15.91
C GLY A 74 1.55 -1.92 -14.42
N VAL A 75 0.67 -2.38 -13.50
CA VAL A 75 0.92 -2.33 -12.05
C VAL A 75 0.93 -3.74 -11.44
N PRO A 76 2.04 -4.50 -11.57
CA PRO A 76 2.05 -5.94 -11.31
C PRO A 76 1.69 -6.34 -9.87
N ALA A 77 1.98 -5.47 -8.91
CA ALA A 77 1.76 -5.72 -7.48
C ALA A 77 0.27 -5.74 -7.08
N LEU A 78 -0.61 -5.13 -7.88
CA LEU A 78 -2.05 -5.08 -7.58
C LEU A 78 -2.80 -6.34 -8.09
N ASP A 79 -2.21 -7.07 -9.03
CA ASP A 79 -2.78 -8.32 -9.58
C ASP A 79 -2.21 -9.58 -8.91
N ALA A 80 -1.23 -9.43 -8.02
CA ALA A 80 -0.60 -10.56 -7.35
C ALA A 80 -1.55 -11.14 -6.30
N GLN A 81 -1.66 -12.47 -6.23
CA GLN A 81 -2.44 -13.18 -5.22
C GLN A 81 -1.55 -13.69 -4.08
N GLN A 82 -0.28 -13.96 -4.41
CA GLN A 82 0.69 -14.49 -3.47
C GLN A 82 2.07 -13.90 -3.75
N ALA A 83 2.87 -13.74 -2.71
CA ALA A 83 4.27 -13.38 -2.77
C ALA A 83 5.11 -14.40 -1.99
N ARG A 84 6.15 -14.94 -2.64
CA ARG A 84 7.19 -15.73 -1.96
C ARG A 84 8.40 -14.85 -1.73
N VAL A 85 8.82 -14.73 -0.47
CA VAL A 85 9.88 -13.83 -0.02
C VAL A 85 11.03 -14.65 0.58
N TYR A 86 12.25 -14.36 0.15
CA TYR A 86 13.47 -14.93 0.69
C TYR A 86 14.46 -13.81 1.00
N TYR A 87 15.13 -13.89 2.14
CA TYR A 87 16.17 -12.94 2.54
C TYR A 87 17.32 -13.71 3.20
N ASP A 88 18.55 -13.33 2.92
CA ASP A 88 19.74 -14.04 3.40
C ASP A 88 20.27 -13.53 4.75
N GLY A 89 19.70 -12.44 5.30
CA GLY A 89 20.20 -11.81 6.53
C GLY A 89 21.39 -10.86 6.31
N ALA A 90 21.90 -10.74 5.08
CA ALA A 90 23.11 -10.01 4.74
C ALA A 90 22.94 -9.03 3.56
N GLY A 91 21.71 -8.85 3.08
CA GLY A 91 21.34 -7.84 2.08
C GLY A 91 20.85 -8.41 0.75
N LYS A 92 20.92 -9.73 0.54
CA LYS A 92 20.37 -10.36 -0.67
C LYS A 92 18.93 -10.80 -0.44
N GLY A 93 18.13 -10.67 -1.48
CA GLY A 93 16.70 -10.94 -1.39
C GLY A 93 16.12 -11.48 -2.69
N ARG A 94 15.03 -12.22 -2.56
CA ARG A 94 14.19 -12.63 -3.69
C ARG A 94 12.73 -12.43 -3.32
N ILE A 95 11.97 -11.83 -4.22
CA ILE A 95 10.51 -11.73 -4.13
C ILE A 95 9.95 -12.27 -5.43
N ALA A 96 9.10 -13.28 -5.36
CA ALA A 96 8.35 -13.80 -6.49
C ALA A 96 6.87 -13.50 -6.26
N LEU A 97 6.30 -12.64 -7.11
CA LEU A 97 4.89 -12.28 -7.10
C LEU A 97 4.15 -13.17 -8.08
N GLU A 98 3.24 -13.99 -7.57
CA GLU A 98 2.45 -14.94 -8.35
C GLU A 98 1.10 -14.34 -8.75
N LYS A 99 0.77 -14.48 -10.03
CA LYS A 99 -0.51 -14.17 -10.64
C LYS A 99 -1.14 -15.45 -11.19
N ASP A 100 -2.37 -15.36 -11.73
CA ASP A 100 -3.13 -16.52 -12.24
C ASP A 100 -2.34 -17.42 -13.21
N SER A 101 -1.55 -16.82 -14.11
CA SER A 101 -0.79 -17.55 -15.13
C SER A 101 0.63 -17.01 -15.36
N SER A 102 1.09 -16.09 -14.53
CA SER A 102 2.40 -15.46 -14.67
C SER A 102 3.03 -15.15 -13.32
N GLU A 103 4.33 -14.94 -13.31
CA GLU A 103 5.12 -14.57 -12.14
C GLU A 103 5.94 -13.33 -12.49
N HIS A 104 5.99 -12.37 -11.56
CA HIS A 104 6.96 -11.30 -11.60
C HIS A 104 7.98 -11.51 -10.49
N THR A 105 9.25 -11.70 -10.84
CA THR A 105 10.33 -11.99 -9.88
C THR A 105 11.29 -10.82 -9.77
N TYR A 106 11.63 -10.47 -8.53
CA TYR A 106 12.73 -9.57 -8.19
C TYR A 106 13.83 -10.34 -7.47
N VAL A 107 15.09 -10.17 -7.87
CA VAL A 107 16.26 -10.78 -7.20
C VAL A 107 17.32 -9.73 -6.94
N LEU A 108 17.54 -9.40 -5.68
CA LEU A 108 18.64 -8.56 -5.23
C LEU A 108 19.84 -9.45 -4.90
N GLY A 109 20.85 -9.41 -5.76
CA GLY A 109 22.11 -10.13 -5.59
C GLY A 109 23.24 -9.24 -5.06
N ASP A 110 24.49 -9.63 -5.32
CA ASP A 110 25.69 -8.90 -4.86
C ASP A 110 25.91 -7.58 -5.61
N ASP A 111 25.67 -7.55 -6.91
CA ASP A 111 26.08 -6.46 -7.79
C ASP A 111 24.93 -5.78 -8.54
N ALA A 112 23.77 -6.42 -8.57
CA ALA A 112 22.61 -6.01 -9.34
C ALA A 112 21.27 -6.42 -8.70
N LEU A 113 20.23 -5.65 -9.00
CA LEU A 113 18.83 -6.03 -8.88
C LEU A 113 18.35 -6.55 -10.24
N TRP A 114 17.77 -7.74 -10.25
CA TRP A 114 17.05 -8.28 -11.39
C TRP A 114 15.55 -8.12 -11.21
N SER A 115 14.86 -7.75 -12.28
CA SER A 115 13.41 -7.83 -12.44
C SER A 115 13.12 -8.78 -13.60
N TYR A 116 12.15 -9.66 -13.47
CA TYR A 116 11.76 -10.60 -14.53
C TYR A 116 10.25 -10.72 -14.61
N ASP A 117 9.72 -10.54 -15.82
CA ASP A 117 8.32 -10.78 -16.14
C ASP A 117 8.19 -12.05 -16.97
N SER A 118 7.54 -13.08 -16.41
CA SER A 118 7.43 -14.37 -17.10
C SER A 118 6.47 -14.35 -18.29
N GLU A 119 5.51 -13.44 -18.29
CA GLU A 119 4.48 -13.33 -19.33
C GLU A 119 5.06 -12.66 -20.57
N ALA A 120 5.76 -11.55 -20.36
CA ALA A 120 6.48 -10.85 -21.43
C ALA A 120 7.76 -11.59 -21.85
N GLY A 121 8.34 -12.41 -20.97
CA GLY A 121 9.62 -13.05 -21.20
C GLY A 121 10.76 -12.02 -21.25
N THR A 122 10.69 -10.99 -20.41
CA THR A 122 11.66 -9.89 -20.35
C THR A 122 12.32 -9.82 -18.97
N ALA A 123 13.60 -9.47 -18.94
CA ALA A 123 14.33 -9.24 -17.71
C ALA A 123 15.07 -7.90 -17.75
N THR A 124 15.09 -7.19 -16.64
CA THR A 124 15.90 -5.98 -16.46
C THR A 124 16.94 -6.24 -15.38
N ARG A 125 18.20 -5.95 -15.69
CA ARG A 125 19.30 -5.95 -14.71
C ARG A 125 19.70 -4.52 -14.41
N THR A 126 19.51 -4.08 -13.18
CA THR A 126 19.92 -2.76 -12.71
C THR A 126 21.15 -2.91 -11.82
N ALA A 127 22.28 -2.34 -12.24
CA ALA A 127 23.51 -2.38 -11.45
C ALA A 127 23.35 -1.60 -10.14
N LEU A 128 23.78 -2.19 -9.02
CA LEU A 128 23.76 -1.50 -7.72
C LEU A 128 24.84 -0.39 -7.67
N PRO A 129 24.56 0.77 -7.07
CA PRO A 129 25.59 1.79 -6.85
C PRO A 129 26.69 1.26 -5.93
N ALA A 130 27.92 1.74 -6.14
CA ALA A 130 29.10 1.26 -5.39
C ALA A 130 28.98 1.51 -3.88
N GLU A 131 28.21 2.52 -3.50
CA GLU A 131 27.86 2.88 -2.14
C GLU A 131 26.90 1.85 -1.51
N ALA A 132 25.95 1.31 -2.27
CA ALA A 132 25.04 0.26 -1.80
C ALA A 132 25.72 -1.11 -1.69
N ARG A 133 26.83 -1.32 -2.44
CA ARG A 133 27.66 -2.53 -2.34
C ARG A 133 28.61 -2.51 -1.13
N GLN A 134 28.81 -1.35 -0.52
CA GLN A 134 29.53 -1.25 0.74
C GLN A 134 28.51 -1.54 1.84
N GLN A 135 28.67 -2.65 2.56
CA GLN A 135 27.88 -2.87 3.78
C GLN A 135 28.07 -1.63 4.67
N PRO A 136 26.99 -0.96 5.10
CA PRO A 136 27.14 0.12 6.07
C PRO A 136 27.85 -0.48 7.29
N GLU A 137 28.95 0.14 7.70
CA GLU A 137 29.69 -0.23 8.91
C GLU A 137 28.82 0.10 10.13
N SER A 138 27.80 -0.70 10.41
CA SER A 138 26.77 -0.45 11.42
C SER A 138 25.90 0.80 11.16
N PRO A 139 24.65 0.83 11.63
CA PRO A 139 23.77 2.02 11.56
C PRO A 139 24.41 3.28 12.18
N GLU A 140 25.30 3.07 13.16
CA GLU A 140 26.06 4.13 13.83
C GLU A 140 27.05 4.87 12.92
N ALA A 141 27.63 4.23 11.90
CA ALA A 141 28.54 4.91 10.96
C ALA A 141 27.80 5.70 9.87
N ALA A 142 26.52 5.40 9.63
CA ALA A 142 25.66 6.19 8.75
C ALA A 142 25.21 7.52 9.39
N GLY A 143 25.52 7.74 10.67
CA GLY A 143 25.22 8.99 11.39
C GLY A 143 23.74 9.26 11.64
N ALA A 144 22.85 8.33 11.30
CA ALA A 144 21.42 8.44 11.53
C ALA A 144 21.04 7.64 12.79
N ASP A 145 20.72 8.33 13.88
CA ASP A 145 20.13 7.72 15.08
C ASP A 145 18.74 7.17 14.73
N PRO A 146 18.49 5.85 14.78
CA PRO A 146 17.19 5.27 14.46
C PRO A 146 16.05 5.83 15.33
N ALA A 147 16.34 6.24 16.57
CA ALA A 147 15.34 6.87 17.44
C ALA A 147 14.95 8.26 16.92
N GLN A 148 15.92 9.03 16.42
CA GLN A 148 15.68 10.32 15.80
C GLN A 148 14.91 10.15 14.48
N ALA A 149 15.30 9.19 13.64
CA ALA A 149 14.60 8.87 12.40
C ALA A 149 13.14 8.45 12.66
N ALA A 150 12.91 7.58 13.65
CA ALA A 150 11.55 7.19 14.06
C ALA A 150 10.73 8.38 14.53
N THR A 151 11.34 9.29 15.31
CA THR A 151 10.68 10.51 15.76
C THR A 151 10.23 11.35 14.56
N GLN A 152 11.12 11.59 13.60
CA GLN A 152 10.81 12.37 12.40
C GLN A 152 9.70 11.73 11.56
N VAL A 153 9.78 10.41 11.32
CA VAL A 153 8.76 9.67 10.56
C VAL A 153 7.40 9.78 11.25
N VAL A 154 7.33 9.49 12.55
CA VAL A 154 6.06 9.53 13.29
C VAL A 154 5.52 10.96 13.41
N GLU A 155 6.37 11.97 13.59
CA GLU A 155 5.94 13.37 13.61
C GLU A 155 5.39 13.84 12.26
N GLN A 156 5.99 13.39 11.15
CA GLN A 156 5.48 13.68 9.82
C GLN A 156 4.10 13.04 9.60
N LEU A 157 3.95 11.76 9.97
CA LEU A 157 2.65 11.06 9.90
C LEU A 157 1.59 11.72 10.79
N ARG A 158 1.99 12.21 11.96
CA ARG A 158 1.11 12.90 12.90
C ARG A 158 0.58 14.25 12.41
N LYS A 159 1.08 14.77 11.28
CA LYS A 159 0.50 15.97 10.66
C LYS A 159 -0.90 15.70 10.13
N THR A 160 -1.13 14.51 9.58
CA THR A 160 -2.37 14.14 8.88
C THR A 160 -3.08 12.94 9.51
N SER A 161 -2.45 12.27 10.48
CA SER A 161 -2.97 11.05 11.11
C SER A 161 -2.82 11.05 12.63
N ASP A 162 -3.70 10.35 13.33
CA ASP A 162 -3.40 9.80 14.64
C ASP A 162 -2.61 8.50 14.47
N VAL A 163 -1.49 8.38 15.19
CA VAL A 163 -0.58 7.21 15.08
C VAL A 163 -0.45 6.56 16.45
N ALA A 164 -0.95 5.33 16.57
CA ALA A 164 -1.04 4.60 17.83
C ALA A 164 -0.66 3.12 17.65
N VAL A 165 -0.29 2.47 18.75
CA VAL A 165 -0.29 1.00 18.82
C VAL A 165 -1.60 0.62 19.48
N ASP A 166 -2.46 -0.06 18.74
CA ASP A 166 -3.83 -0.39 19.15
C ASP A 166 -4.08 -1.88 19.00
N GLY A 167 -3.75 -2.61 20.07
CA GLY A 167 -3.93 -4.04 20.17
C GLY A 167 -2.74 -4.87 19.68
N THR A 168 -3.01 -6.16 19.59
CA THR A 168 -2.04 -7.20 19.24
C THR A 168 -2.73 -8.25 18.40
N ALA A 169 -1.98 -8.87 17.49
CA ALA A 169 -2.49 -9.92 16.62
C ALA A 169 -1.53 -11.11 16.59
N ARG A 170 -2.01 -12.20 15.99
CA ARG A 170 -1.16 -13.29 15.54
C ARG A 170 -1.15 -13.32 14.01
N VAL A 171 0.04 -13.32 13.42
CA VAL A 171 0.23 -13.38 11.95
C VAL A 171 1.31 -14.43 11.66
N ALA A 172 1.03 -15.36 10.74
CA ALA A 172 1.88 -16.54 10.48
C ALA A 172 2.34 -17.25 11.77
N GLY A 173 1.44 -17.41 12.75
CA GLY A 173 1.74 -18.03 14.04
C GLY A 173 2.53 -17.15 15.03
N ARG A 174 2.97 -15.95 14.64
CA ARG A 174 3.81 -15.05 15.45
C ARG A 174 2.99 -13.94 16.12
N ALA A 175 3.34 -13.60 17.35
CA ALA A 175 2.71 -12.50 18.07
C ALA A 175 3.19 -11.16 17.52
N ALA A 176 2.27 -10.21 17.33
CA ALA A 176 2.56 -8.92 16.72
C ALA A 176 1.83 -7.77 17.43
N TYR A 177 2.46 -6.60 17.44
CA TYR A 177 1.83 -5.33 17.78
C TYR A 177 1.10 -4.76 16.58
N GLU A 178 -0.06 -4.14 16.78
CA GLU A 178 -0.78 -3.49 15.68
C GLU A 178 -0.57 -1.98 15.71
N LEU A 179 0.24 -1.48 14.77
CA LEU A 179 0.38 -0.04 14.52
C LEU A 179 -0.79 0.41 13.66
N VAL A 180 -1.52 1.43 14.12
CA VAL A 180 -2.71 1.97 13.45
C VAL A 180 -2.48 3.44 13.12
N LEU A 181 -2.76 3.78 11.87
CA LEU A 181 -2.77 5.14 11.34
C LEU A 181 -4.21 5.48 10.97
N THR A 182 -4.79 6.43 11.69
CA THR A 182 -6.16 6.91 11.46
C THR A 182 -6.10 8.34 10.91
N PRO A 183 -6.72 8.66 9.76
CA PRO A 183 -6.78 10.02 9.25
C PRO A 183 -7.40 10.97 10.28
N LYS A 184 -6.90 12.21 10.34
CA LYS A 184 -7.50 13.23 11.21
C LYS A 184 -8.92 13.61 10.75
N PRO A 185 -9.76 14.17 11.64
CA PRO A 185 -11.15 14.50 11.31
C PRO A 185 -11.34 15.52 10.18
N ASP A 186 -10.31 16.32 9.88
CA ASP A 186 -10.30 17.31 8.80
C ASP A 186 -9.80 16.76 7.46
N GLU A 187 -9.24 15.54 7.44
CA GLU A 187 -8.91 14.83 6.21
C GLU A 187 -10.20 14.32 5.55
N ARG A 188 -10.31 14.54 4.24
CA ARG A 188 -11.38 14.16 3.32
C ARG A 188 -10.98 12.94 2.50
N THR A 189 -10.85 11.80 3.18
CA THR A 189 -10.51 10.51 2.56
C THR A 189 -11.63 9.47 2.66
N LEU A 190 -11.60 8.47 1.77
CA LEU A 190 -12.46 7.28 1.82
C LEU A 190 -11.90 6.20 2.77
N LEU A 191 -10.63 6.34 3.17
CA LEU A 191 -9.95 5.39 4.04
C LEU A 191 -10.29 5.67 5.50
N ARG A 192 -10.57 4.62 6.25
CA ARG A 192 -10.83 4.70 7.69
C ARG A 192 -9.54 4.62 8.49
N GLU A 193 -8.68 3.66 8.15
CA GLU A 193 -7.38 3.48 8.79
C GLU A 193 -6.48 2.56 7.97
N VAL A 194 -5.18 2.65 8.24
CA VAL A 194 -4.20 1.65 7.83
C VAL A 194 -3.68 0.96 9.10
N ARG A 195 -3.64 -0.37 9.08
CA ARG A 195 -3.18 -1.20 10.19
C ARG A 195 -1.99 -2.05 9.75
N VAL A 196 -0.92 -2.01 10.53
CA VAL A 196 0.31 -2.76 10.26
C VAL A 196 0.62 -3.63 11.47
N ALA A 197 0.64 -4.95 11.28
CA ALA A 197 1.09 -5.88 12.30
C ALA A 197 2.61 -5.98 12.26
N VAL A 198 3.28 -5.71 13.38
CA VAL A 198 4.74 -5.74 13.53
C VAL A 198 5.12 -6.83 14.51
N ASP A 199 5.98 -7.76 14.09
CA ASP A 199 6.43 -8.88 14.92
C ASP A 199 6.96 -8.40 16.29
N ALA A 200 6.58 -9.12 17.35
CA ALA A 200 6.94 -8.74 18.71
C ALA A 200 8.42 -8.97 19.04
N GLU A 201 9.10 -9.86 18.31
CA GLU A 201 10.47 -10.29 18.61
C GLU A 201 11.47 -9.72 17.60
N GLU A 202 11.27 -10.00 16.31
CA GLU A 202 12.15 -9.65 15.18
C GLU A 202 11.82 -8.29 14.57
N ARG A 203 10.71 -7.65 15.01
CA ARG A 203 10.27 -6.32 14.54
C ARG A 203 10.06 -6.21 13.03
N LEU A 204 9.80 -7.33 12.37
CA LEU A 204 9.44 -7.40 10.96
C LEU A 204 7.96 -7.02 10.77
N PRO A 205 7.60 -6.16 9.80
CA PRO A 205 6.21 -6.00 9.38
C PRO A 205 5.67 -7.32 8.81
N LEU A 206 4.59 -7.84 9.40
CA LEU A 206 4.02 -9.14 9.06
C LEU A 206 2.75 -9.04 8.21
N ARG A 207 1.96 -7.97 8.40
CA ARG A 207 0.72 -7.74 7.66
C ARG A 207 0.45 -6.25 7.55
N MET A 208 -0.11 -5.84 6.42
CA MET A 208 -0.69 -4.52 6.19
C MET A 208 -2.16 -4.69 5.81
N GLN A 209 -3.03 -3.86 6.37
CA GLN A 209 -4.44 -3.78 6.01
C GLN A 209 -4.81 -2.32 5.74
N VAL A 210 -5.58 -2.09 4.68
CA VAL A 210 -6.22 -0.81 4.37
C VAL A 210 -7.71 -0.99 4.56
N LEU A 211 -8.29 -0.26 5.51
CA LEU A 211 -9.70 -0.38 5.85
C LEU A 211 -10.47 0.87 5.43
N THR A 212 -11.70 0.67 4.97
CA THR A 212 -12.60 1.74 4.52
C THR A 212 -13.76 1.89 5.50
N HIS A 213 -14.58 2.93 5.29
CA HIS A 213 -15.78 3.14 6.09
C HIS A 213 -16.90 2.14 5.72
N GLY A 214 -17.72 1.77 6.72
CA GLY A 214 -18.94 0.98 6.49
C GLY A 214 -18.76 -0.54 6.43
N THR A 215 -17.52 -1.04 6.45
CA THR A 215 -17.20 -2.48 6.58
C THR A 215 -16.07 -2.72 7.58
N THR A 216 -16.00 -3.93 8.10
CA THR A 216 -14.90 -4.44 8.94
C THR A 216 -13.87 -5.22 8.12
N GLU A 217 -14.22 -5.64 6.90
CA GLU A 217 -13.31 -6.32 5.98
C GLU A 217 -12.33 -5.29 5.37
N PRO A 218 -11.04 -5.61 5.27
CA PRO A 218 -10.08 -4.73 4.63
C PRO A 218 -10.36 -4.65 3.12
N ALA A 219 -10.14 -3.48 2.53
CA ALA A 219 -10.20 -3.31 1.09
C ALA A 219 -8.91 -3.79 0.40
N LEU A 220 -7.80 -3.82 1.16
CA LEU A 220 -6.54 -4.42 0.76
C LEU A 220 -5.93 -5.06 2.00
N GLU A 221 -5.52 -6.32 1.91
CA GLU A 221 -4.70 -6.99 2.91
C GLU A 221 -3.50 -7.64 2.22
N ALA A 222 -2.31 -7.44 2.77
CA ALA A 222 -1.13 -8.18 2.37
C ALA A 222 -0.43 -8.68 3.64
N GLY A 223 -0.28 -10.00 3.80
CA GLY A 223 0.28 -10.54 5.04
C GLY A 223 0.85 -11.93 4.90
N PHE A 224 1.87 -12.22 5.72
CA PHE A 224 2.45 -13.56 5.78
C PHE A 224 1.44 -14.58 6.28
N THR A 225 1.28 -15.66 5.53
CA THR A 225 0.58 -16.87 5.94
C THR A 225 1.55 -17.90 6.50
N ASP A 226 2.81 -17.86 6.05
CA ASP A 226 3.93 -18.66 6.54
C ASP A 226 5.20 -17.82 6.62
N LEU A 227 6.01 -18.03 7.67
CA LEU A 227 7.26 -17.32 7.89
C LEU A 227 8.22 -18.17 8.74
N GLU A 228 9.36 -18.52 8.15
CA GLU A 228 10.42 -19.28 8.78
C GLU A 228 11.72 -18.49 8.78
N PHE A 229 12.39 -18.43 9.94
CA PHE A 229 13.72 -17.86 10.07
C PHE A 229 14.78 -18.95 9.96
N GLY A 230 15.80 -18.70 9.15
CA GLY A 230 16.88 -19.65 8.93
C GLY A 230 17.72 -19.33 7.69
N PRO A 231 18.92 -19.93 7.57
CA PRO A 231 19.81 -19.70 6.45
C PRO A 231 19.16 -20.13 5.13
N GLN A 232 19.31 -19.29 4.10
CA GLN A 232 18.75 -19.53 2.77
C GLN A 232 19.85 -20.00 1.80
N PRO A 233 19.56 -20.93 0.87
CA PRO A 233 20.52 -21.34 -0.16
C PRO A 233 20.95 -20.17 -1.05
N GLU A 234 22.26 -19.98 -1.26
CA GLU A 234 22.82 -18.87 -2.07
C GLU A 234 22.20 -18.79 -3.47
N ARG A 235 21.89 -19.94 -4.09
CA ARG A 235 21.27 -20.03 -5.42
C ARG A 235 19.93 -19.29 -5.55
N LEU A 236 19.25 -18.97 -4.44
CA LEU A 236 17.99 -18.21 -4.50
C LEU A 236 18.23 -16.75 -4.88
N PHE A 237 19.44 -16.25 -4.62
CA PHE A 237 19.84 -14.87 -4.84
C PHE A 237 20.67 -14.69 -6.11
N GLU A 238 20.85 -15.78 -6.87
CA GLU A 238 21.42 -15.77 -8.21
C GLU A 238 20.27 -15.84 -9.23
N PHE A 239 20.24 -14.90 -10.18
CA PHE A 239 19.27 -14.92 -11.27
C PHE A 239 19.95 -15.23 -12.60
N SER A 240 19.43 -16.22 -13.31
CA SER A 240 19.80 -16.53 -14.69
C SER A 240 18.53 -16.48 -15.53
N PRO A 241 18.41 -15.52 -16.46
CA PRO A 241 17.23 -15.40 -17.32
C PRO A 241 16.96 -16.72 -18.07
N PRO A 242 15.71 -17.19 -18.12
CA PRO A 242 15.33 -18.34 -18.93
C PRO A 242 15.73 -18.17 -20.41
N ALA A 243 15.91 -19.27 -21.13
CA ALA A 243 16.25 -19.22 -22.55
C ALA A 243 15.19 -18.47 -23.36
N GLY A 244 15.63 -17.52 -24.19
CA GLY A 244 14.74 -16.67 -25.00
C GLY A 244 14.28 -15.38 -24.30
N THR A 245 14.73 -15.13 -23.06
CA THR A 245 14.42 -13.89 -22.35
C THR A 245 15.12 -12.70 -23.00
N GLU A 246 14.38 -11.63 -23.28
CA GLU A 246 14.96 -10.34 -23.68
C GLU A 246 15.52 -9.63 -22.44
N VAL A 247 16.81 -9.27 -22.45
CA VAL A 247 17.48 -8.68 -21.29
C VAL A 247 17.84 -7.22 -21.57
N THR A 248 17.37 -6.34 -20.70
CA THR A 248 17.73 -4.92 -20.65
C THR A 248 18.72 -4.67 -19.51
N GLU A 249 19.82 -3.98 -19.78
CA GLU A 249 20.82 -3.60 -18.79
C GLU A 249 20.68 -2.12 -18.44
N GLN A 250 20.69 -1.80 -17.15
CA GLN A 250 20.61 -0.43 -16.62
C GLN A 250 21.81 -0.13 -15.71
N GLY A 251 22.40 1.04 -15.90
CA GLY A 251 23.50 1.55 -15.10
C GLY A 251 23.08 1.91 -13.67
N ALA A 252 24.06 1.97 -12.77
CA ALA A 252 23.82 2.38 -11.39
C ALA A 252 23.37 3.85 -11.34
N GLY A 253 22.19 4.10 -10.77
CA GLY A 253 21.61 5.44 -10.70
C GLY A 253 20.87 5.88 -11.97
N GLU A 254 20.78 5.02 -12.99
CA GLU A 254 19.76 5.17 -14.01
C GLU A 254 18.44 4.70 -13.40
N HIS A 255 17.61 5.65 -12.97
CA HIS A 255 16.17 5.40 -12.85
C HIS A 255 15.68 4.80 -14.18
N PRO A 256 14.63 3.97 -14.18
CA PRO A 256 14.04 3.53 -15.43
C PRO A 256 13.60 4.77 -16.21
N ARG A 257 14.45 5.25 -17.11
CA ARG A 257 13.99 5.81 -18.35
C ARG A 257 13.60 4.59 -19.13
N ASP A 258 12.35 4.19 -18.97
CA ASP A 258 11.73 3.29 -19.90
C ASP A 258 12.03 3.82 -21.30
N GLU A 259 12.83 3.09 -22.06
CA GLU A 259 13.02 3.34 -23.48
C GLU A 259 11.74 2.99 -24.29
N GLN A 260 10.57 3.01 -23.63
CA GLN A 260 9.23 2.89 -24.19
C GLN A 260 8.22 3.93 -23.65
N HIS A 261 8.61 4.85 -22.77
CA HIS A 261 7.75 6.00 -22.45
C HIS A 261 8.09 7.17 -23.39
N GLU A 262 7.25 7.39 -24.40
CA GLU A 262 6.96 8.76 -24.84
C GLU A 262 6.69 9.58 -23.58
N ALA A 263 7.36 10.74 -23.46
CA ALA A 263 7.40 11.66 -22.32
C ALA A 263 6.44 11.29 -21.16
N ALA A 264 6.99 10.83 -20.02
CA ALA A 264 6.21 10.61 -18.81
C ALA A 264 5.24 11.78 -18.60
N PRO A 265 3.92 11.53 -18.49
CA PRO A 265 2.93 12.59 -18.46
C PRO A 265 3.27 13.54 -17.32
N GLU A 266 3.08 14.85 -17.53
CA GLU A 266 3.27 15.84 -16.47
C GLU A 266 2.27 15.54 -15.35
N VAL A 267 2.78 15.03 -14.22
CA VAL A 267 1.99 14.70 -13.04
C VAL A 267 2.06 15.86 -12.06
N ASP A 268 0.90 16.43 -11.76
CA ASP A 268 0.70 17.44 -10.73
C ASP A 268 0.13 16.76 -9.46
N ILE A 269 0.56 17.19 -8.28
CA ILE A 269 0.01 16.70 -7.01
C ILE A 269 -0.69 17.86 -6.29
N VAL A 270 -1.93 17.64 -5.85
CA VAL A 270 -2.74 18.60 -5.11
C VAL A 270 -3.16 18.00 -3.78
N GLY A 271 -3.10 18.79 -2.70
CA GLY A 271 -3.37 18.32 -1.34
C GLY A 271 -2.14 17.76 -0.65
N GLU A 272 -2.33 17.33 0.60
CA GLU A 272 -1.31 16.70 1.44
C GLU A 272 -1.95 15.50 2.16
N GLY A 273 -1.16 14.53 2.59
CA GLY A 273 -1.68 13.44 3.42
C GLY A 273 -2.70 12.57 2.72
N TRP A 274 -3.85 12.37 3.38
CA TRP A 274 -4.93 11.51 2.91
C TRP A 274 -5.81 12.19 1.86
N ASP A 275 -5.69 13.51 1.73
CA ASP A 275 -6.40 14.35 0.76
C ASP A 275 -5.67 14.50 -0.58
N THR A 276 -4.59 13.73 -0.74
CA THR A 276 -3.73 13.83 -1.92
C THR A 276 -4.49 13.38 -3.18
N VAL A 277 -4.50 14.26 -4.17
CA VAL A 277 -5.01 14.02 -5.52
C VAL A 277 -3.86 14.11 -6.50
N VAL A 278 -3.70 13.04 -7.28
CA VAL A 278 -2.80 12.99 -8.41
C VAL A 278 -3.55 13.49 -9.63
N LEU A 279 -3.02 14.52 -10.27
CA LEU A 279 -3.49 15.07 -11.53
C LEU A 279 -2.53 14.64 -12.63
N ALA A 280 -3.07 14.11 -13.71
CA ALA A 280 -2.32 13.73 -14.90
C ALA A 280 -3.10 14.12 -16.15
N ARG A 281 -2.43 14.05 -17.30
CA ARG A 281 -3.07 14.17 -18.60
C ARG A 281 -2.76 12.94 -19.43
N ILE A 282 -3.80 12.38 -20.06
CA ILE A 282 -3.64 11.28 -21.00
C ILE A 282 -2.89 11.81 -22.23
N PRO A 283 -1.79 11.17 -22.66
CA PRO A 283 -1.08 11.51 -23.89
C PRO A 283 -2.01 11.60 -25.09
N GLU A 284 -1.75 12.55 -25.98
CA GLU A 284 -2.63 12.84 -27.11
C GLU A 284 -2.67 11.67 -28.11
N GLU A 285 -1.56 10.94 -28.20
CA GLU A 285 -1.38 9.73 -29.00
C GLU A 285 -2.29 8.59 -28.53
N LEU A 286 -2.35 8.36 -27.22
CA LEU A 286 -3.24 7.36 -26.60
C LEU A 286 -4.71 7.74 -26.75
N ARG A 287 -5.03 9.04 -26.68
CA ARG A 287 -6.39 9.53 -26.96
C ARG A 287 -6.80 9.31 -28.41
N GLN A 288 -5.94 9.65 -29.37
CA GLN A 288 -6.22 9.47 -30.79
C GLN A 288 -6.37 7.98 -31.16
N GLN A 289 -5.57 7.10 -30.54
CA GLN A 289 -5.74 5.66 -30.68
C GLN A 289 -7.08 5.17 -30.11
N ALA A 290 -7.47 5.62 -28.90
CA ALA A 290 -8.77 5.27 -28.32
C ALA A 290 -9.96 5.77 -29.16
N GLU A 291 -9.87 6.97 -29.75
CA GLU A 291 -10.90 7.54 -30.63
C GLU A 291 -10.97 6.86 -32.01
N SER A 292 -9.86 6.29 -32.48
CA SER A 292 -9.78 5.60 -33.78
C SER A 292 -10.35 4.16 -33.75
N GLY A 293 -10.54 3.58 -32.56
CA GLY A 293 -11.07 2.22 -32.38
C GLY A 293 -10.14 1.10 -32.85
N ASP A 294 -8.87 1.40 -33.11
CA ASP A 294 -7.86 0.48 -33.68
C ASP A 294 -7.00 -0.22 -32.59
N GLY A 295 -7.35 -0.04 -31.31
CA GLY A 295 -6.70 -0.70 -30.16
C GLY A 295 -7.42 -1.98 -29.72
N ASP A 296 -6.69 -2.90 -29.10
CA ASP A 296 -7.22 -4.20 -28.59
C ASP A 296 -8.27 -4.03 -27.47
N MET A 297 -8.46 -2.81 -26.94
CA MET A 297 -9.47 -2.46 -25.93
C MET A 297 -10.04 -1.05 -26.17
N ASP A 298 -11.37 -0.94 -26.23
CA ASP A 298 -12.08 0.34 -26.32
C ASP A 298 -12.23 0.95 -24.91
N MET A 299 -11.25 1.76 -24.53
CA MET A 299 -11.23 2.46 -23.24
C MET A 299 -12.43 3.40 -23.07
N ALA A 300 -12.94 3.99 -24.16
CA ALA A 300 -14.11 4.87 -24.11
C ALA A 300 -15.37 4.06 -23.79
N ALA A 301 -15.58 2.93 -24.45
CA ALA A 301 -16.69 2.02 -24.12
C ALA A 301 -16.60 1.45 -22.70
N MET A 302 -15.39 1.16 -22.22
CA MET A 302 -15.18 0.72 -20.83
C MET A 302 -15.54 1.82 -19.84
N LEU A 303 -15.08 3.05 -20.07
CA LEU A 303 -15.42 4.21 -19.24
C LEU A 303 -16.91 4.55 -19.27
N GLU A 304 -17.59 4.37 -20.40
CA GLU A 304 -19.06 4.50 -20.48
C GLU A 304 -19.77 3.40 -19.67
N GLN A 305 -19.17 2.21 -19.55
CA GLN A 305 -19.75 1.10 -18.82
C GLN A 305 -19.54 1.19 -17.30
N VAL A 306 -18.36 1.63 -16.85
CA VAL A 306 -18.00 1.67 -15.41
C VAL A 306 -18.06 3.07 -14.81
N GLY A 307 -18.00 4.10 -15.65
CA GLY A 307 -17.95 5.50 -15.23
C GLY A 307 -19.32 6.16 -15.19
N LYS A 308 -19.57 6.94 -14.14
CA LYS A 308 -20.75 7.80 -14.02
C LYS A 308 -20.46 9.14 -14.70
N PRO A 309 -21.30 9.60 -15.64
CA PRO A 309 -21.11 10.89 -16.28
C PRO A 309 -21.28 12.03 -15.28
N VAL A 310 -20.39 13.02 -15.36
CA VAL A 310 -20.37 14.19 -14.50
C VAL A 310 -20.10 15.47 -15.27
N GLN A 311 -20.58 16.59 -14.72
CA GLN A 311 -20.31 17.92 -15.23
C GLN A 311 -20.02 18.89 -14.07
N GLY A 312 -19.14 19.86 -14.30
CA GLY A 312 -18.75 20.88 -13.33
C GLY A 312 -18.02 22.05 -14.01
N GLU A 313 -17.37 22.92 -13.23
CA GLU A 313 -16.61 24.04 -13.81
C GLU A 313 -15.38 23.55 -14.58
N PHE A 314 -14.86 22.38 -14.22
CA PHE A 314 -13.82 21.66 -14.96
C PHE A 314 -14.29 21.10 -16.32
N GLY A 315 -15.57 21.20 -16.69
CA GLY A 315 -16.13 20.63 -17.92
C GLY A 315 -16.94 19.35 -17.67
N SER A 316 -16.94 18.44 -18.64
CA SER A 316 -17.61 17.14 -18.56
C SER A 316 -16.59 15.99 -18.50
N GLY A 317 -17.03 14.86 -17.95
CA GLY A 317 -16.19 13.67 -17.79
C GLY A 317 -16.93 12.50 -17.17
N HIS A 318 -16.16 11.48 -16.78
CA HIS A 318 -16.65 10.27 -16.14
C HIS A 318 -15.91 10.05 -14.81
N VAL A 319 -16.68 9.73 -13.77
CA VAL A 319 -16.16 9.33 -12.46
C VAL A 319 -16.22 7.82 -12.34
N VAL A 320 -15.11 7.22 -11.93
CA VAL A 320 -15.01 5.82 -11.52
C VAL A 320 -14.76 5.80 -10.02
N GLU A 321 -15.70 5.24 -9.26
CA GLU A 321 -15.59 5.09 -7.81
C GLU A 321 -15.24 3.64 -7.46
N THR A 322 -14.33 3.47 -6.52
CA THR A 322 -13.96 2.17 -5.94
C THR A 322 -14.13 2.21 -4.43
N ARG A 323 -13.84 1.10 -3.73
CA ARG A 323 -13.96 1.08 -2.26
C ARG A 323 -12.97 2.01 -1.57
N VAL A 324 -11.81 2.23 -2.18
CA VAL A 324 -10.68 2.96 -1.56
C VAL A 324 -10.40 4.31 -2.18
N GLY A 325 -10.94 4.58 -3.36
CA GLY A 325 -10.56 5.76 -4.12
C GLY A 325 -11.53 6.10 -5.23
N THR A 326 -11.33 7.28 -5.76
CA THR A 326 -12.09 7.80 -6.87
C THR A 326 -11.12 8.23 -7.97
N ALA A 327 -11.53 8.05 -9.22
CA ALA A 327 -10.88 8.65 -10.38
C ALA A 327 -11.91 9.45 -11.18
N LEU A 328 -11.50 10.60 -11.71
CA LEU A 328 -12.29 11.47 -12.58
C LEU A 328 -11.48 11.70 -13.85
N ILE A 329 -12.02 11.24 -14.98
CA ILE A 329 -11.44 11.43 -16.31
C ILE A 329 -12.32 12.44 -17.05
N THR A 330 -11.76 13.59 -17.41
CA THR A 330 -12.47 14.61 -18.17
C THR A 330 -12.43 14.34 -19.67
N ASP A 331 -13.41 14.85 -20.40
CA ASP A 331 -13.52 14.66 -21.85
C ASP A 331 -12.37 15.35 -22.63
N ASP A 332 -11.65 16.28 -22.00
CA ASP A 332 -10.44 16.93 -22.52
C ASP A 332 -9.14 16.19 -22.13
N GLY A 333 -9.23 15.03 -21.48
CA GLY A 333 -8.11 14.13 -21.22
C GLY A 333 -7.34 14.38 -19.93
N ARG A 334 -7.84 15.23 -19.03
CA ARG A 334 -7.29 15.33 -17.66
C ARG A 334 -7.81 14.18 -16.82
N VAL A 335 -6.95 13.69 -15.93
CA VAL A 335 -7.26 12.63 -14.97
C VAL A 335 -6.96 13.18 -13.58
N ALA A 336 -7.90 13.04 -12.67
CA ALA A 336 -7.70 13.26 -11.25
C ALA A 336 -7.98 11.94 -10.51
N ALA A 337 -7.07 11.48 -9.66
CA ALA A 337 -7.26 10.26 -8.90
C ALA A 337 -6.72 10.40 -7.48
N GLY A 338 -7.42 9.81 -6.52
CA GLY A 338 -7.00 9.81 -5.11
C GLY A 338 -7.89 8.94 -4.24
N ALA A 339 -7.43 8.66 -3.03
CA ALA A 339 -8.19 7.93 -2.01
C ALA A 339 -9.25 8.82 -1.33
N VAL A 340 -9.94 9.64 -2.13
CA VAL A 340 -10.79 10.75 -1.68
C VAL A 340 -12.17 10.69 -2.34
N PRO A 341 -13.20 11.30 -1.74
CA PRO A 341 -14.51 11.42 -2.36
C PRO A 341 -14.47 12.21 -3.69
N GLU A 342 -15.43 11.96 -4.57
CA GLU A 342 -15.62 12.65 -5.86
C GLU A 342 -15.46 14.17 -5.76
N GLN A 343 -16.01 14.78 -4.71
CA GLN A 343 -15.96 16.23 -4.50
C GLN A 343 -14.53 16.79 -4.45
N VAL A 344 -13.60 16.07 -3.81
CA VAL A 344 -12.22 16.53 -3.65
C VAL A 344 -11.50 16.56 -5.02
N LEU A 345 -11.77 15.58 -5.88
CA LEU A 345 -11.22 15.55 -7.24
C LEU A 345 -11.72 16.71 -8.10
N ARG A 346 -13.02 17.03 -7.98
CA ARG A 346 -13.62 18.16 -8.70
C ARG A 346 -12.95 19.47 -8.30
N GLU A 347 -12.84 19.73 -7.00
CA GLU A 347 -12.17 20.92 -6.47
C GLU A 347 -10.69 21.00 -6.92
N ALA A 348 -9.98 19.86 -6.98
CA ALA A 348 -8.61 19.81 -7.47
C ALA A 348 -8.47 20.21 -8.95
N LEU A 349 -9.42 19.81 -9.80
CA LEU A 349 -9.45 20.15 -11.22
C LEU A 349 -9.94 21.58 -11.51
N GLU A 350 -10.77 22.16 -10.65
CA GLU A 350 -11.31 23.52 -10.80
C GLU A 350 -10.28 24.61 -10.48
N ASN A 351 -9.33 24.31 -9.60
CA ASN A 351 -8.28 25.25 -9.18
C ASN A 351 -7.06 25.31 -10.12
N ARG A 352 -7.20 24.83 -11.37
CA ARG A 352 -6.14 24.76 -12.39
C ARG A 352 -6.65 25.23 -13.75
#